data_AF-A0A8B6DME2-F1
#
_entry.id   AF-A0A8B6DME2-F1
#
_cell.length_a   1.000
_cell.length_b   1.000
_cell.length_c   1.000
_cell.angle_alpha   90.00
_cell.angle_beta   90.00
_cell.angle_gamma   90.00
#
_symmetry.space_group_name_H-M   'P 1'
#
loop_
_entity.id
_entity.type
_entity.pdbx_description
1 polymer ?
#
loop_
_entity_poly.entity_id
_entity_poly.type
_entity_poly.pdbx_seq_one_letter_code
_entity_poly.pdbx_strand_id
1 'polypeptide(L)'
;MAERITVVTENRNLRTLPFTPSEDHLTTGSQWEEWLEEIEREFRYFRITEPEDKKDAMIIYGGKEISRLEKSTPDPVDRRMDVYEKLKKKLNDYFAPKKNKHYARYVFLKMRPINGESTVAYATRLRERAADCEFENQDDRILEHIIQTTDNESLIKKTINRKWTLDQMLQEVHQLEDTTLQIHDMRDIYTASRTGEIAKVTNYGGKQRHYCMQNREETYTMRNERRNKCNYCGKIHSFEQREDCAAYGKQ
;
A
#
# COMPACT_ATOMS: atom_id res chain seq x y z
N MET A 1 -36.93 -40.76 -40.53
CA MET A 1 -36.43 -40.14 -39.28
C MET A 1 -35.04 -39.66 -39.60
N ALA A 2 -34.85 -38.35 -39.78
CA ALA A 2 -33.55 -37.78 -40.11
C ALA A 2 -32.87 -37.33 -38.81
N GLU A 3 -31.72 -37.92 -38.53
CA GLU A 3 -30.88 -37.60 -37.37
C GLU A 3 -30.31 -36.19 -37.53
N ARG A 4 -30.57 -35.32 -36.54
CA ARG A 4 -29.95 -34.00 -36.47
C ARG A 4 -28.51 -34.17 -35.99
N ILE A 5 -27.56 -34.04 -36.91
CA ILE A 5 -26.15 -33.86 -36.56
C ILE A 5 -25.99 -32.44 -36.04
N THR A 6 -25.95 -32.29 -34.71
CA THR A 6 -25.52 -31.04 -34.06
C THR A 6 -23.99 -31.00 -34.07
N VAL A 7 -23.42 -30.33 -35.06
CA VAL A 7 -22.02 -29.93 -35.02
C VAL A 7 -21.91 -28.73 -34.09
N VAL A 8 -21.56 -28.98 -32.82
CA VAL A 8 -21.18 -27.92 -31.87
C VAL A 8 -19.70 -27.64 -32.10
N THR A 9 -19.38 -26.78 -33.06
CA THR A 9 -18.05 -26.15 -33.12
C THR A 9 -18.04 -24.98 -32.14
N GLU A 10 -17.99 -25.30 -30.84
CA GLU A 10 -17.52 -24.33 -29.85
C GLU A 10 -16.00 -24.29 -29.96
N ASN A 11 -15.46 -23.29 -30.66
CA ASN A 11 -14.01 -23.04 -30.67
C ASN A 11 -13.59 -22.65 -29.25
N ARG A 12 -13.09 -23.61 -28.48
CA ARG A 12 -12.48 -23.41 -27.16
C ARG A 12 -11.10 -22.79 -27.34
N ASN A 13 -11.07 -21.48 -27.60
CA ASN A 13 -9.83 -20.71 -27.69
C ASN A 13 -9.47 -20.18 -26.31
N LEU A 14 -8.59 -20.91 -25.61
CA LEU A 14 -8.04 -20.45 -24.36
C LEU A 14 -7.12 -19.25 -24.63
N ARG A 15 -7.14 -18.26 -23.74
CA ARG A 15 -6.31 -17.05 -23.84
C ARG A 15 -4.97 -17.18 -23.14
N THR A 16 -4.78 -18.26 -22.40
CA THR A 16 -3.56 -18.57 -21.66
C THR A 16 -2.36 -18.60 -22.61
N LEU A 17 -1.31 -17.86 -22.28
CA LEU A 17 -0.06 -17.87 -23.03
C LEU A 17 0.73 -19.17 -22.76
N PRO A 18 1.56 -19.65 -23.70
CA PRO A 18 2.42 -20.79 -23.45
C PRO A 18 3.31 -20.62 -22.22
N PHE A 19 3.41 -21.67 -21.41
CA PHE A 19 4.32 -21.68 -20.28
C PHE A 19 5.77 -21.67 -20.78
N THR A 20 6.50 -20.63 -20.43
CA THR A 20 7.93 -20.49 -20.73
C THR A 20 8.70 -20.43 -19.41
N PRO A 21 9.29 -21.54 -18.94
CA PRO A 21 10.04 -21.53 -17.69
C PRO A 21 11.25 -20.57 -17.81
N SER A 22 11.46 -19.75 -16.78
CA SER A 22 12.67 -18.94 -16.65
C SER A 22 13.93 -19.82 -16.53
N GLU A 23 15.08 -19.30 -16.95
CA GLU A 23 16.38 -19.95 -16.69
C GLU A 23 16.69 -20.07 -15.19
N ASP A 24 16.12 -19.18 -14.36
CA ASP A 24 16.22 -19.25 -12.91
C ASP A 24 15.21 -20.26 -12.33
N HIS A 25 15.72 -21.40 -11.87
CA HIS A 25 14.95 -22.45 -11.21
C HIS A 25 14.25 -22.00 -9.92
N LEU A 26 14.68 -20.89 -9.30
CA LEU A 26 14.06 -20.34 -8.10
C LEU A 26 12.73 -19.65 -8.41
N THR A 27 12.59 -19.07 -9.60
CA THR A 27 11.36 -18.39 -10.04
C THR A 27 10.45 -19.29 -10.89
N THR A 28 11.00 -20.31 -11.56
CA THR A 28 10.25 -21.23 -12.43
C THR A 28 9.02 -21.82 -11.73
N GLY A 29 9.15 -22.17 -10.46
CA GLY A 29 8.04 -22.80 -9.76
C GLY A 29 6.92 -21.85 -9.34
N SER A 30 7.24 -20.59 -9.01
CA SER A 30 6.20 -19.57 -8.79
C SER A 30 5.48 -19.24 -10.10
N GLN A 31 6.22 -19.14 -11.21
CA GLN A 31 5.65 -18.93 -12.54
C GLN A 31 4.77 -20.11 -12.96
N TRP A 32 5.17 -21.33 -12.61
CA TRP A 32 4.39 -22.53 -12.86
C TRP A 32 3.08 -22.54 -12.06
N GLU A 33 3.13 -22.23 -10.75
CA GLU A 33 1.94 -22.14 -9.90
C GLU A 33 0.96 -21.09 -10.44
N GLU A 34 1.44 -19.90 -10.80
CA GLU A 34 0.62 -18.83 -11.40
C GLU A 34 -0.02 -19.29 -12.71
N TRP A 35 0.79 -19.80 -13.65
CA TRP A 35 0.30 -20.27 -14.95
C TRP A 35 -0.73 -21.40 -14.83
N LEU A 36 -0.51 -22.34 -13.90
CA LEU A 36 -1.42 -23.45 -13.64
C LEU A 36 -2.77 -22.94 -13.09
N GLU A 37 -2.76 -21.93 -12.23
CA GLU A 37 -3.98 -21.29 -11.76
C GLU A 37 -4.76 -20.62 -12.89
N GLU A 38 -4.06 -19.94 -13.81
CA GLU A 38 -4.68 -19.27 -14.96
C GLU A 38 -5.37 -20.25 -15.90
N ILE A 39 -4.69 -21.33 -16.31
CA ILE A 39 -5.28 -22.30 -17.23
C ILE A 39 -6.44 -23.07 -16.59
N GLU A 40 -6.36 -23.38 -15.30
CA GLU A 40 -7.46 -24.03 -14.57
C GLU A 40 -8.67 -23.12 -14.42
N ARG A 41 -8.45 -21.80 -14.27
CA ARG A 41 -9.52 -20.80 -14.29
C ARG A 41 -10.23 -20.80 -15.65
N GLU A 42 -9.49 -20.93 -16.74
CA GLU A 42 -10.09 -21.06 -18.07
C GLU A 42 -10.83 -22.38 -18.27
N PHE A 43 -10.31 -23.51 -17.78
CA PHE A 43 -11.05 -24.78 -17.81
C PHE A 43 -12.42 -24.67 -17.14
N ARG A 44 -12.48 -24.00 -15.97
CA ARG A 44 -13.75 -23.73 -15.28
C ARG A 44 -14.66 -22.83 -16.10
N TYR A 45 -14.15 -21.75 -16.68
CA TYR A 45 -14.93 -20.80 -17.47
C TYR A 45 -15.53 -21.43 -18.73
N PHE A 46 -14.73 -22.19 -19.47
CA PHE A 46 -15.15 -22.89 -20.69
C PHE A 46 -15.80 -24.27 -20.43
N ARG A 47 -16.01 -24.64 -19.15
CA ARG A 47 -16.63 -25.91 -18.74
C ARG A 47 -15.94 -27.15 -19.30
N ILE A 48 -14.61 -27.10 -19.43
CA ILE A 48 -13.79 -28.24 -19.80
C ILE A 48 -13.72 -29.15 -18.57
N THR A 49 -14.47 -30.24 -18.61
CA THR A 49 -14.68 -31.14 -17.45
C THR A 49 -14.03 -32.49 -17.65
N GLU A 50 -14.06 -33.04 -18.86
CA GLU A 50 -13.42 -34.31 -19.22
C GLU A 50 -11.90 -34.27 -18.98
N PRO A 51 -11.34 -35.24 -18.27
CA PRO A 51 -9.89 -35.31 -17.99
C PRO A 51 -9.02 -35.30 -19.24
N GLU A 52 -9.44 -35.99 -20.29
CA GLU A 52 -8.74 -36.08 -21.57
C GLU A 52 -8.66 -34.71 -22.24
N ASP A 53 -9.78 -33.97 -22.29
CA ASP A 53 -9.82 -32.61 -22.83
C ASP A 53 -8.93 -31.65 -22.03
N LYS A 54 -8.92 -31.77 -20.68
CA LYS A 54 -8.03 -30.97 -19.83
C LYS A 54 -6.56 -31.30 -20.07
N LYS A 55 -6.22 -32.58 -20.23
CA LYS A 55 -4.86 -33.03 -20.53
C LYS A 55 -4.41 -32.45 -21.87
N ASP A 56 -5.21 -32.59 -22.91
CA ASP A 56 -4.88 -32.11 -24.25
C ASP A 56 -4.79 -30.59 -24.29
N ALA A 57 -5.73 -29.87 -23.66
CA ALA A 57 -5.67 -28.43 -23.52
C ALA A 57 -4.40 -27.98 -22.78
N MET A 58 -4.01 -28.65 -21.69
CA MET A 58 -2.79 -28.32 -20.97
C MET A 58 -1.52 -28.53 -21.82
N ILE A 59 -1.49 -29.53 -22.70
CA ILE A 59 -0.37 -29.76 -23.62
C ILE A 59 -0.35 -28.72 -24.76
N ILE A 60 -1.51 -28.44 -25.36
CA ILE A 60 -1.66 -27.51 -26.50
C ILE A 60 -1.29 -26.09 -26.08
N TYR A 61 -1.89 -25.61 -24.99
CA TYR A 61 -1.70 -24.25 -24.49
C TYR A 61 -0.46 -24.12 -23.60
N GLY A 62 0.05 -25.21 -23.04
CA GLY A 62 1.27 -25.25 -22.25
C GLY A 62 2.57 -25.10 -23.02
N GLY A 63 2.55 -25.35 -24.33
CA GLY A 63 3.72 -25.22 -25.18
C GLY A 63 4.69 -26.41 -25.11
N LYS A 64 5.87 -26.21 -25.73
CA LYS A 64 6.81 -27.29 -26.05
C LYS A 64 7.37 -28.00 -24.82
N GLU A 65 7.62 -27.26 -23.74
CA GLU A 65 8.20 -27.84 -22.53
C GLU A 65 7.24 -28.82 -21.85
N ILE A 66 5.97 -28.45 -21.71
CA ILE A 66 4.94 -29.34 -21.16
C ILE A 66 4.79 -30.60 -22.03
N SER A 67 4.72 -30.43 -23.36
CA SER A 67 4.65 -31.55 -24.30
C SER A 67 5.85 -32.49 -24.22
N ARG A 68 7.06 -31.95 -23.99
CA ARG A 68 8.27 -32.74 -23.78
C ARG A 68 8.19 -33.55 -22.49
N LEU A 69 7.76 -32.92 -21.39
CA LEU A 69 7.69 -33.53 -20.06
C LEU A 69 6.63 -34.63 -19.98
N GLU A 70 5.50 -34.45 -20.66
CA GLU A 70 4.46 -35.48 -20.74
C GLU A 70 5.02 -36.80 -21.26
N LYS A 71 5.85 -36.75 -22.32
CA LYS A 71 6.47 -37.91 -22.97
C LYS A 71 7.68 -38.46 -22.25
N SER A 72 8.49 -37.59 -21.63
CA SER A 72 9.80 -37.97 -21.08
C SER A 72 9.75 -38.53 -19.67
N THR A 73 8.69 -38.26 -18.91
CA THR A 73 8.58 -38.65 -17.50
C THR A 73 7.57 -39.78 -17.36
N PRO A 74 7.77 -40.78 -16.49
CA PRO A 74 6.78 -41.84 -16.25
C PRO A 74 5.54 -41.32 -15.53
N ASP A 75 4.41 -41.99 -15.71
CA ASP A 75 3.17 -41.65 -15.00
C ASP A 75 3.23 -42.04 -13.52
N PRO A 76 2.60 -41.26 -12.62
CA PRO A 76 2.41 -41.66 -11.23
C PRO A 76 1.72 -43.03 -11.12
N VAL A 77 2.17 -43.84 -10.15
CA VAL A 77 1.68 -45.23 -9.95
C VAL A 77 0.25 -45.25 -9.39
N ASP A 78 -0.26 -44.12 -8.91
CA ASP A 78 -1.61 -44.05 -8.34
C ASP A 78 -2.69 -44.27 -9.40
N ARG A 79 -3.41 -45.39 -9.26
CA ARG A 79 -4.49 -45.80 -10.17
C ARG A 79 -5.78 -45.04 -9.95
N ARG A 80 -5.91 -44.29 -8.85
CA ARG A 80 -7.08 -43.46 -8.57
C ARG A 80 -7.06 -42.15 -9.33
N MET A 81 -5.89 -41.73 -9.81
CA MET A 81 -5.72 -40.48 -10.53
C MET A 81 -6.16 -40.61 -11.99
N ASP A 82 -6.90 -39.62 -12.47
CA ASP A 82 -7.24 -39.52 -13.89
C ASP A 82 -6.03 -39.07 -14.74
N VAL A 83 -6.20 -39.05 -16.07
CA VAL A 83 -5.11 -38.72 -16.99
C VAL A 83 -4.61 -37.27 -16.85
N TYR A 84 -5.48 -36.35 -16.46
CA TYR A 84 -5.14 -34.95 -16.22
C TYR A 84 -4.41 -34.80 -14.88
N GLU A 85 -4.91 -35.42 -13.83
CA GLU A 85 -4.30 -35.41 -12.50
C GLU A 85 -2.88 -36.00 -12.55
N LYS A 86 -2.67 -37.09 -13.30
CA LYS A 86 -1.35 -37.69 -13.51
C LYS A 86 -0.39 -36.71 -14.18
N LEU A 87 -0.83 -36.04 -15.25
CA LEU A 87 -0.02 -35.04 -15.92
C LEU A 87 0.26 -33.84 -15.01
N LYS A 88 -0.75 -33.30 -14.35
CA LYS A 88 -0.62 -32.18 -13.40
C LYS A 88 0.39 -32.51 -12.31
N LYS A 89 0.32 -33.71 -11.73
CA LYS A 89 1.28 -34.16 -10.71
C LYS A 89 2.71 -34.25 -11.27
N LYS A 90 2.88 -34.84 -12.45
CA LYS A 90 4.18 -34.92 -13.12
C LYS A 90 4.80 -33.54 -13.34
N LEU A 91 4.01 -32.58 -13.81
CA LEU A 91 4.47 -31.21 -14.05
C LEU A 91 4.73 -30.46 -12.74
N ASN A 92 3.87 -30.63 -11.73
CA ASN A 92 4.12 -30.10 -10.38
C ASN A 92 5.42 -30.65 -9.80
N ASP A 93 5.66 -31.95 -9.84
CA ASP A 93 6.86 -32.55 -9.28
C ASP A 93 8.13 -32.09 -10.02
N TYR A 94 8.02 -31.68 -11.29
CA TYR A 94 9.13 -31.16 -12.10
C TYR A 94 9.35 -29.64 -11.93
N PHE A 95 8.29 -28.85 -12.01
CA PHE A 95 8.37 -27.39 -12.03
C PHE A 95 8.17 -26.73 -10.69
N ALA A 96 7.40 -27.34 -9.77
CA ALA A 96 7.30 -26.79 -8.43
C ALA A 96 8.73 -26.62 -7.92
N PRO A 97 9.04 -25.46 -7.32
CA PRO A 97 10.37 -25.30 -6.76
C PRO A 97 10.52 -26.48 -5.81
N LYS A 98 11.69 -27.13 -5.79
CA LYS A 98 12.11 -27.78 -4.54
C LYS A 98 12.23 -26.61 -3.56
N LYS A 99 11.11 -26.18 -2.96
CA LYS A 99 10.99 -25.00 -2.11
C LYS A 99 12.03 -25.21 -1.04
N ASN A 100 13.18 -24.57 -1.22
CA ASN A 100 14.25 -24.72 -0.26
C ASN A 100 13.85 -23.80 0.88
N LYS A 101 13.19 -24.38 1.89
CA LYS A 101 12.77 -23.64 3.08
C LYS A 101 13.90 -22.81 3.68
N HIS A 102 15.16 -23.25 3.57
CA HIS A 102 16.30 -22.48 4.05
C HIS A 102 16.55 -21.21 3.22
N TYR A 103 16.40 -21.29 1.89
CA TYR A 103 16.47 -20.13 1.02
C TYR A 103 15.29 -19.18 1.25
N ALA A 104 14.06 -19.69 1.33
CA ALA A 104 12.88 -18.88 1.62
C ALA A 104 13.04 -18.12 2.96
N ARG A 105 13.46 -18.84 4.01
CA ARG A 105 13.79 -18.25 5.32
C ARG A 105 14.92 -17.24 5.24
N TYR A 106 15.96 -17.50 4.46
CA TYR A 106 17.05 -16.53 4.24
C TYR A 106 16.51 -15.22 3.65
N VAL A 107 15.67 -15.29 2.61
CA VAL A 107 15.07 -14.10 2.00
C VAL A 107 14.15 -13.38 2.98
N PHE A 108 13.30 -14.11 3.72
CA PHE A 108 12.45 -13.56 4.78
C PHE A 108 13.29 -12.76 5.81
N LEU A 109 14.37 -13.35 6.33
CA LEU A 109 15.27 -12.69 7.31
C LEU A 109 15.97 -11.44 6.75
N LYS A 110 16.10 -11.34 5.41
CA LYS A 110 16.68 -10.17 4.73
C LYS A 110 15.66 -9.07 4.46
N MET A 111 14.36 -9.32 4.59
CA MET A 111 13.34 -8.29 4.36
C MET A 111 13.47 -7.14 5.37
N ARG A 112 13.19 -5.92 4.91
CA ARG A 112 13.13 -4.69 5.72
C ARG A 112 11.88 -3.88 5.34
N PRO A 113 11.34 -3.07 6.26
CA PRO A 113 10.33 -2.07 5.93
C PRO A 113 10.83 -1.13 4.83
N ILE A 114 9.94 -0.72 3.93
CA ILE A 114 10.20 0.32 2.95
C ILE A 114 9.98 1.69 3.61
N ASN A 115 10.71 2.72 3.19
CA ASN A 115 10.52 4.07 3.70
C ASN A 115 9.06 4.54 3.50
N GLY A 116 8.39 4.92 4.58
CA GLY A 116 7.00 5.37 4.56
C GLY A 116 5.96 4.23 4.50
N GLU A 117 6.38 2.97 4.56
CA GLU A 117 5.48 1.83 4.64
C GLU A 117 4.87 1.71 6.05
N SER A 118 3.55 1.49 6.14
CA SER A 118 2.90 1.21 7.41
C SER A 118 3.27 -0.19 7.93
N THR A 119 3.25 -0.39 9.25
CA THR A 119 3.56 -1.70 9.83
C THR A 119 2.58 -2.78 9.36
N VAL A 120 1.33 -2.42 9.06
CA VAL A 120 0.30 -3.32 8.53
C VAL A 120 0.66 -3.78 7.11
N ALA A 121 1.04 -2.85 6.22
CA ALA A 121 1.48 -3.19 4.87
C ALA A 121 2.75 -4.07 4.89
N TYR A 122 3.68 -3.75 5.78
CA TYR A 122 4.88 -4.56 5.96
C TYR A 122 4.57 -5.99 6.45
N ALA A 123 3.66 -6.12 7.41
CA ALA A 123 3.20 -7.42 7.89
C ALA A 123 2.54 -8.25 6.79
N THR A 124 1.74 -7.64 5.90
CA THR A 124 1.16 -8.32 4.73
C THR A 124 2.23 -8.89 3.81
N ARG A 125 3.25 -8.10 3.44
CA ARG A 125 4.38 -8.59 2.63
C ARG A 125 5.16 -9.72 3.32
N LEU A 126 5.32 -9.65 4.64
CA LEU A 126 5.94 -10.73 5.40
C LEU A 126 5.09 -12.00 5.40
N ARG A 127 3.74 -11.90 5.48
CA ARG A 127 2.83 -13.04 5.37
C ARG A 127 2.96 -13.74 4.01
N GLU A 128 3.00 -12.97 2.93
CA GLU A 128 3.22 -13.50 1.57
C GLU A 128 4.54 -14.26 1.49
N ARG A 129 5.63 -13.68 2.01
CA ARG A 129 6.95 -14.34 1.94
C ARG A 129 7.07 -15.55 2.87
N ALA A 130 6.41 -15.51 4.02
CA ALA A 130 6.45 -16.59 5.01
C ALA A 130 5.74 -17.86 4.54
N ALA A 131 4.83 -17.77 3.57
CA ALA A 131 4.13 -18.92 2.99
C ALA A 131 5.09 -20.01 2.45
N ASP A 132 6.26 -19.61 1.93
CA ASP A 132 7.28 -20.55 1.43
C ASP A 132 8.29 -21.02 2.49
N CYS A 133 8.19 -20.50 3.72
CA CYS A 133 9.22 -20.72 4.76
C CYS A 133 8.98 -21.98 5.61
N GLU A 134 7.80 -22.62 5.50
CA GLU A 134 7.39 -23.77 6.32
C GLU A 134 7.61 -23.50 7.82
N PHE A 135 7.12 -22.36 8.32
CA PHE A 135 7.16 -22.07 9.75
C PHE A 135 6.04 -22.82 10.48
N GLU A 136 6.34 -23.36 11.67
CA GLU A 136 5.33 -23.98 12.53
C GLU A 136 4.29 -22.96 13.02
N ASN A 137 4.75 -21.78 13.43
CA ASN A 137 3.91 -20.63 13.72
C ASN A 137 4.39 -19.45 12.89
N GLN A 138 3.63 -19.12 11.84
CA GLN A 138 3.98 -18.04 10.93
C GLN A 138 3.91 -16.67 11.61
N ASP A 139 2.90 -16.45 12.46
CA ASP A 139 2.61 -15.14 13.04
C ASP A 139 3.63 -14.75 14.10
N ASP A 140 4.11 -15.73 14.88
CA ASP A 140 5.22 -15.51 15.81
C ASP A 140 6.50 -15.10 15.07
N ARG A 141 6.81 -15.75 13.94
CA ARG A 141 8.00 -15.41 13.14
C ARG A 141 7.90 -14.04 12.48
N ILE A 142 6.71 -13.66 12.04
CA ILE A 142 6.46 -12.32 11.51
C ILE A 142 6.60 -11.28 12.62
N LEU A 143 6.03 -11.53 13.80
CA LEU A 143 6.16 -10.65 14.96
C LEU A 143 7.62 -10.45 15.37
N GLU A 144 8.38 -11.53 15.52
CA GLU A 144 9.82 -11.50 15.83
C GLU A 144 10.59 -10.66 14.80
N HIS A 145 10.26 -10.82 13.52
CA HIS A 145 10.91 -10.10 12.43
C HIS A 145 10.56 -8.62 12.42
N ILE A 146 9.30 -8.26 12.71
CA ILE A 146 8.88 -6.86 12.85
C ILE A 146 9.60 -6.21 14.04
N ILE A 147 9.69 -6.89 15.19
CA ILE A 147 10.42 -6.40 16.36
C ILE A 147 11.89 -6.12 16.03
N GLN A 148 12.51 -6.98 15.22
CA GLN A 148 13.91 -6.84 14.82
C GLN A 148 14.14 -5.68 13.83
N THR A 149 13.15 -5.33 13.01
CA THR A 149 13.35 -4.45 11.84
C THR A 149 12.64 -3.11 11.92
N THR A 150 11.74 -2.92 12.88
CA THR A 150 11.06 -1.63 13.11
C THR A 150 11.93 -0.65 13.89
N ASP A 151 11.84 0.64 13.55
CA ASP A 151 12.49 1.72 14.30
C ASP A 151 11.60 2.24 15.46
N ASN A 152 10.36 1.75 15.59
CA ASN A 152 9.44 2.20 16.63
C ASN A 152 9.71 1.52 17.97
N GLU A 153 10.65 2.07 18.75
CA GLU A 153 10.99 1.55 20.09
C GLU A 153 9.78 1.47 21.04
N SER A 154 8.82 2.39 20.91
CA SER A 154 7.65 2.43 21.79
C SER A 154 6.75 1.21 21.56
N LEU A 155 6.59 0.82 20.29
CA LEU A 155 5.85 -0.36 19.89
C LEU A 155 6.55 -1.63 20.36
N ILE A 156 7.88 -1.71 20.20
CA ILE A 156 8.70 -2.83 20.70
C ILE A 156 8.53 -2.98 22.22
N LYS A 157 8.69 -1.89 22.98
CA LYS A 157 8.56 -1.88 24.44
C LYS A 157 7.19 -2.37 24.90
N LYS A 158 6.11 -1.88 24.28
CA LYS A 158 4.73 -2.32 24.60
C LYS A 158 4.53 -3.80 24.29
N THR A 159 5.00 -4.24 23.13
CA THR A 159 4.89 -5.63 22.65
C THR A 159 5.57 -6.61 23.61
N ILE A 160 6.83 -6.34 23.98
CA ILE A 160 7.60 -7.21 24.88
C ILE A 160 6.97 -7.24 26.28
N ASN A 161 6.63 -6.06 26.84
CA ASN A 161 6.09 -5.98 28.20
C ASN A 161 4.73 -6.67 28.34
N ARG A 162 3.89 -6.58 27.31
CA ARG A 162 2.53 -7.15 27.32
C ARG A 162 2.45 -8.53 26.68
N LYS A 163 3.56 -9.06 26.16
CA LYS A 163 3.64 -10.34 25.44
C LYS A 163 2.59 -10.42 24.32
N TRP A 164 2.56 -9.39 23.49
CA TRP A 164 1.55 -9.28 22.44
C TRP A 164 1.71 -10.34 21.36
N THR A 165 0.59 -10.76 20.78
CA THR A 165 0.56 -11.48 19.49
C THR A 165 0.73 -10.48 18.33
N LEU A 166 0.97 -11.01 17.12
CA LEU A 166 1.01 -10.19 15.91
C LEU A 166 -0.25 -9.34 15.74
N ASP A 167 -1.44 -9.93 15.89
CA ASP A 167 -2.71 -9.22 15.76
C ASP A 167 -2.87 -8.09 16.79
N GLN A 168 -2.44 -8.31 18.04
CA GLN A 168 -2.48 -7.28 19.07
C GLN A 168 -1.54 -6.11 18.76
N MET A 169 -0.34 -6.40 18.24
CA MET A 169 0.57 -5.35 17.77
C MET A 169 -0.06 -4.56 16.62
N LEU A 170 -0.63 -5.24 15.63
CA LEU A 170 -1.25 -4.57 14.47
C LEU A 170 -2.47 -3.73 14.88
N GLN A 171 -3.27 -4.21 15.82
CA GLN A 171 -4.39 -3.47 16.37
C GLN A 171 -3.94 -2.18 17.09
N GLU A 172 -2.85 -2.23 17.86
CA GLU A 172 -2.27 -1.03 18.47
C GLU A 172 -1.78 -0.04 17.41
N VAL A 173 -1.09 -0.53 16.36
CA VAL A 173 -0.64 0.34 15.26
C VAL A 173 -1.82 1.06 14.63
N HIS A 174 -2.89 0.33 14.29
CA HIS A 174 -4.12 0.93 13.77
C HIS A 174 -4.70 2.00 14.70
N GLN A 175 -4.80 1.72 16.00
CA GLN A 175 -5.30 2.71 16.97
C GLN A 175 -4.44 3.96 17.06
N LEU A 176 -3.11 3.82 16.96
CA LEU A 176 -2.19 4.95 16.97
C LEU A 176 -2.32 5.79 15.70
N GLU A 177 -2.47 5.14 14.54
CA GLU A 177 -2.72 5.82 13.26
C GLU A 177 -4.04 6.59 13.31
N ASP A 178 -5.13 5.95 13.75
CA ASP A 178 -6.44 6.59 13.90
C ASP A 178 -6.41 7.76 14.89
N THR A 179 -5.75 7.58 16.03
CA THR A 179 -5.61 8.65 17.05
C THR A 179 -4.81 9.82 16.49
N THR A 180 -3.78 9.56 15.69
CA THR A 180 -2.97 10.61 15.05
C THR A 180 -3.81 11.43 14.08
N LEU A 181 -4.66 10.77 13.28
CA LEU A 181 -5.62 11.43 12.39
C LEU A 181 -6.62 12.29 13.17
N GLN A 182 -7.22 11.74 14.24
CA GLN A 182 -8.15 12.48 15.08
C GLN A 182 -7.51 13.73 15.71
N ILE A 183 -6.27 13.63 16.20
CA ILE A 183 -5.52 14.77 16.74
C ILE A 183 -5.24 15.83 15.66
N HIS A 184 -4.90 15.39 14.45
CA HIS A 184 -4.70 16.28 13.31
C HIS A 184 -5.98 17.04 12.98
N ASP A 185 -7.11 16.34 12.85
CA ASP A 185 -8.42 16.94 12.56
C ASP A 185 -8.84 17.94 13.65
N MET A 186 -8.63 17.61 14.93
CA MET A 186 -8.89 18.53 16.04
C MET A 186 -8.07 19.81 15.94
N ARG A 187 -6.81 19.71 15.51
CA ARG A 187 -5.92 20.87 15.31
C ARG A 187 -6.40 21.73 14.13
N ASP A 188 -6.83 21.11 13.05
CA ASP A 188 -7.35 21.81 11.89
C ASP A 188 -8.65 22.55 12.23
N ILE A 189 -9.58 21.92 12.96
CA ILE A 189 -10.78 22.58 13.48
C ILE A 189 -10.41 23.80 14.33
N TYR A 190 -9.47 23.65 15.28
CA TYR A 190 -9.04 24.75 16.14
C TYR A 190 -8.41 25.92 15.36
N THR A 191 -7.61 25.63 14.33
CA THR A 191 -7.00 26.68 13.49
C THR A 191 -8.03 27.38 12.60
N ALA A 192 -9.00 26.65 12.04
CA ALA A 192 -10.10 27.20 11.26
C ALA A 192 -11.03 28.11 12.09
N SER A 193 -11.32 27.74 13.34
CA SER A 193 -12.09 28.61 14.25
C SER A 193 -11.39 29.95 14.51
N ARG A 194 -10.05 29.96 14.58
CA ARG A 194 -9.26 31.19 14.79
C ARG A 194 -9.20 32.12 13.58
N THR A 195 -9.26 31.58 12.36
CA THR A 195 -9.29 32.38 11.13
C THR A 195 -10.70 32.88 10.79
N GLY A 196 -11.75 32.18 11.27
CA GLY A 196 -13.16 32.57 11.14
C GLY A 196 -13.61 33.72 12.05
N GLU A 197 -12.92 34.00 13.17
CA GLU A 197 -13.29 35.07 14.11
C GLU A 197 -12.73 36.47 13.77
N ILE A 198 -12.01 36.64 12.67
CA ILE A 198 -11.64 37.99 12.15
C ILE A 198 -12.66 38.44 11.08
N ALA A 199 -13.95 38.20 11.30
CA ALA A 199 -15.00 38.94 10.61
C ALA A 199 -15.13 40.31 11.29
N LYS A 200 -14.41 41.31 10.75
CA LYS A 200 -14.47 42.71 11.17
C LYS A 200 -15.93 43.15 11.31
N VAL A 201 -16.37 43.42 12.54
CA VAL A 201 -17.58 44.21 12.80
C VAL A 201 -17.26 45.64 12.36
N THR A 202 -17.48 45.96 11.08
CA THR A 202 -17.54 47.36 10.63
C THR A 202 -18.92 47.90 11.00
N ASN A 203 -19.01 48.47 12.19
CA ASN A 203 -20.16 49.29 12.58
C ASN A 203 -20.17 50.57 11.74
N TYR A 204 -21.09 50.66 10.78
CA TYR A 204 -21.47 51.92 10.15
C TYR A 204 -22.98 51.96 9.97
N GLY A 205 -23.63 52.96 10.59
CA GLY A 205 -24.93 53.43 10.14
C GLY A 205 -25.97 53.70 11.24
N GLY A 206 -25.71 54.66 12.13
CA GLY A 206 -26.73 55.22 13.02
C GLY A 206 -26.56 56.72 13.17
N LYS A 207 -27.18 57.50 12.27
CA LYS A 207 -27.29 58.96 12.39
C LYS A 207 -28.23 59.29 13.55
N GLN A 208 -27.79 60.08 14.53
CA GLN A 208 -28.63 61.13 15.10
C GLN A 208 -27.78 62.20 15.81
N ARG A 209 -28.10 63.44 15.47
CA ARG A 209 -27.47 64.69 15.92
C ARG A 209 -27.88 64.98 17.36
N HIS A 210 -26.99 65.54 18.18
CA HIS A 210 -27.35 66.58 19.16
C HIS A 210 -26.10 67.41 19.53
N TYR A 211 -26.38 68.65 19.94
CA TYR A 211 -25.56 69.87 19.90
C TYR A 211 -24.79 70.13 21.21
N CYS A 212 -23.82 71.08 21.15
CA CYS A 212 -23.25 71.88 22.24
C CYS A 212 -22.10 71.26 23.08
N MET A 213 -20.83 71.64 22.91
CA MET A 213 -20.08 72.83 23.40
C MET A 213 -19.56 72.69 24.85
N GLN A 214 -18.24 72.61 25.01
CA GLN A 214 -17.36 73.40 25.92
C GLN A 214 -16.11 72.64 26.40
N ASN A 215 -14.97 73.29 26.13
CA ASN A 215 -13.71 73.35 26.87
C ASN A 215 -13.57 72.52 28.16
N ARG A 216 -12.48 71.73 28.29
CA ARG A 216 -11.28 72.11 29.06
C ARG A 216 -10.24 70.98 29.18
N GLU A 217 -9.00 71.40 28.99
CA GLU A 217 -7.77 71.02 29.73
C GLU A 217 -7.31 69.55 29.80
N GLU A 218 -6.26 69.30 29.03
CA GLU A 218 -4.98 68.66 29.39
C GLU A 218 -4.91 67.80 30.66
N THR A 219 -4.42 66.56 30.51
CA THR A 219 -3.09 66.17 31.02
C THR A 219 -2.66 64.77 30.55
N TYR A 220 -1.48 64.75 29.92
CA TYR A 220 -0.47 63.70 29.77
C TYR A 220 -0.66 62.38 30.57
N THR A 221 -0.48 61.19 29.98
CA THR A 221 0.87 60.65 29.69
C THR A 221 0.84 59.32 28.90
N MET A 222 1.81 59.21 27.97
CA MET A 222 2.55 58.00 27.53
C MET A 222 1.86 56.99 26.58
N ARG A 223 2.09 57.19 25.26
CA ARG A 223 1.88 56.19 24.21
C ARG A 223 3.23 55.76 23.62
N ASN A 224 3.60 54.50 23.81
CA ASN A 224 4.79 53.85 23.24
C ASN A 224 4.74 53.82 21.70
N GLU A 225 5.68 54.50 21.06
CA GLU A 225 5.87 54.54 19.60
C GLU A 225 6.46 53.22 19.08
N ARG A 226 5.69 52.48 18.28
CA ARG A 226 6.21 51.35 17.50
C ARG A 226 6.89 51.88 16.25
N ARG A 227 8.22 51.89 16.24
CA ARG A 227 9.05 52.23 15.08
C ARG A 227 8.95 51.16 14.00
N ASN A 228 8.18 51.41 12.94
CA ASN A 228 8.04 50.51 11.79
C ASN A 228 9.22 50.66 10.80
N LYS A 229 9.65 49.56 10.16
CA LYS A 229 10.65 49.55 9.08
C LYS A 229 10.03 50.03 7.76
N CYS A 230 10.78 50.82 6.99
CA CYS A 230 10.37 51.31 5.68
C CYS A 230 10.42 50.21 4.62
N ASN A 231 9.32 50.02 3.88
CA ASN A 231 9.20 48.98 2.86
C ASN A 231 9.96 49.28 1.56
N TYR A 232 10.49 50.49 1.39
CA TYR A 232 11.29 50.87 0.21
C TYR A 232 12.79 50.71 0.42
N CYS A 233 13.31 50.96 1.63
CA CYS A 233 14.75 50.91 1.91
C CYS A 233 15.16 49.92 3.02
N GLY A 234 14.19 49.30 3.71
CA GLY A 234 14.43 48.32 4.79
C GLY A 234 14.88 48.90 6.14
N LYS A 235 15.12 50.22 6.24
CA LYS A 235 15.58 50.89 7.47
C LYS A 235 14.43 51.51 8.27
N ILE A 236 14.67 51.79 9.55
CA ILE A 236 13.70 52.40 10.46
C ILE A 236 13.89 53.92 10.47
N HIS A 237 12.92 54.67 9.97
CA HIS A 237 12.87 56.13 10.05
C HIS A 237 11.40 56.60 10.12
N SER A 238 11.16 57.84 10.55
CA SER A 238 9.80 58.41 10.55
C SER A 238 9.34 58.65 9.12
N PHE A 239 8.08 58.36 8.81
CA PHE A 239 7.52 58.47 7.45
C PHE A 239 6.96 59.87 7.12
N GLU A 240 6.99 60.78 8.09
CA GLU A 240 6.39 62.12 7.95
C GLU A 240 7.17 63.01 6.95
N GLN A 241 8.41 62.67 6.63
CA GLN A 241 9.21 63.35 5.61
C GLN A 241 9.78 62.31 4.64
N ARG A 242 9.27 62.31 3.40
CA ARG A 242 9.65 61.34 2.34
C ARG A 242 11.11 61.49 1.88
N GLU A 243 11.78 62.55 2.32
CA GLU A 243 13.18 62.87 2.02
C GLU A 243 14.18 62.02 2.82
N ASP A 244 13.76 61.44 3.95
CA ASP A 244 14.62 60.59 4.80
C ASP A 244 14.81 59.17 4.23
N CYS A 245 14.04 58.80 3.20
CA CYS A 245 14.18 57.52 2.53
C CYS A 245 15.07 57.65 1.29
N ALA A 246 16.35 57.31 1.44
CA ALA A 246 17.35 57.38 0.36
C ALA A 246 17.02 56.57 -0.92
N ALA A 247 16.08 55.61 -0.84
CA ALA A 247 15.61 54.79 -1.96
C ALA A 247 14.31 55.30 -2.62
N TYR A 248 13.71 56.37 -2.10
CA TYR A 248 12.45 56.90 -2.64
C TYR A 248 12.73 57.76 -3.89
N GLY A 249 12.17 57.37 -5.05
CA GLY A 249 12.24 58.16 -6.28
C GLY A 249 13.42 57.90 -7.22
N LYS A 250 14.19 56.81 -7.03
CA LYS A 250 15.18 56.34 -8.01
C LYS A 250 14.67 55.06 -8.67
N GLN A 251 14.51 55.08 -10.00
CA GLN A 251 14.34 53.88 -10.83
C GLN A 251 15.71 53.25 -11.11
#